data_AF-A0A2A5YRF2-F1
#
_entry.id   AF-A0A2A5YRF2-F1
#
_cell.length_a   1.000
_cell.length_b   1.000
_cell.length_c   1.000
_cell.angle_alpha   90.00
_cell.angle_beta   90.00
_cell.angle_gamma   90.00
#
_symmetry.space_group_name_H-M   'P 1'
#
loop_
_entity.id
_entity.type
_entity.pdbx_description
1 polymer ?
#
loop_
_entity_poly.entity_id
_entity_poly.type
_entity_poly.pdbx_seq_one_letter_code
_entity_poly.pdbx_strand_id
1 'polypeptide(L)'
;MMRLPFFPWAAASAAAALLASGCAKQADEANAGNQATATAPDTTIENIAEPDALGAGEAPADRLPTDDWVGRWTGPEGLFLDIQPSPDGERGHYSISNKDSLDRQGDYSGIAEGSTIRFVRDGKDLSIRPGTGAETGFKWLAEKENCLIVVPGQEGYCR
;
A
#
# COMPACT_ATOMS: atom_id res chain seq x y z
N MET A 1 48.28 -30.15 4.40
CA MET A 1 47.82 -30.79 5.65
C MET A 1 47.79 -29.73 6.74
N MET A 2 46.63 -29.15 7.03
CA MET A 2 46.40 -28.37 8.25
C MET A 2 44.93 -28.55 8.66
N ARG A 3 44.75 -28.85 9.94
CA ARG A 3 43.56 -29.39 10.60
C ARG A 3 42.47 -28.34 10.84
N LEU A 4 41.23 -28.83 10.91
CA LEU A 4 39.97 -28.20 11.35
C LEU A 4 40.05 -27.56 12.76
N PRO A 5 39.07 -26.71 13.11
CA PRO A 5 37.98 -27.19 13.98
C PRO A 5 36.59 -26.71 13.49
N PHE A 6 35.66 -27.60 13.11
CA PHE A 6 34.59 -28.14 13.98
C PHE A 6 34.13 -27.22 15.13
N PHE A 7 32.99 -26.55 14.93
CA PHE A 7 32.19 -25.95 15.98
C PHE A 7 30.74 -26.45 15.84
N PRO A 8 30.25 -27.32 16.75
CA PRO A 8 28.83 -27.63 16.86
C PRO A 8 28.23 -26.74 17.94
N TRP A 9 27.25 -25.90 17.61
CA TRP A 9 26.40 -25.29 18.63
C TRP A 9 24.95 -25.64 18.36
N ALA A 10 24.47 -26.63 19.11
CA ALA A 10 23.07 -26.93 19.31
C ALA A 10 22.47 -25.91 20.29
N ALA A 11 21.38 -25.25 19.89
CA ALA A 11 20.57 -24.46 20.81
C ALA A 11 19.11 -24.92 20.69
N ALA A 12 18.62 -25.48 21.81
CA ALA A 12 17.27 -25.96 22.01
C ALA A 12 16.25 -24.81 21.95
N SER A 13 15.16 -25.01 21.21
CA SER A 13 13.99 -24.13 21.24
C SER A 13 12.92 -24.72 22.15
N ALA A 14 12.64 -24.03 23.26
CA ALA A 14 11.54 -24.33 24.16
C ALA A 14 10.23 -23.71 23.63
N ALA A 15 9.15 -24.50 23.70
CA ALA A 15 7.84 -24.23 23.13
C ALA A 15 7.09 -23.05 23.80
N ALA A 16 6.38 -22.29 22.97
CA ALA A 16 5.49 -21.21 23.35
C ALA A 16 4.18 -21.73 23.98
N ALA A 17 3.78 -21.15 25.11
CA ALA A 17 2.49 -21.39 25.74
C ALA A 17 1.44 -20.39 25.21
N LEU A 18 0.30 -20.95 24.77
CA LEU A 18 -0.90 -20.27 24.29
C LEU A 18 -1.65 -19.61 25.45
N LEU A 19 -2.07 -18.35 25.29
CA LEU A 19 -3.09 -17.71 26.13
C LEU A 19 -4.31 -17.40 25.25
N ALA A 20 -5.42 -18.11 25.50
CA ALA A 20 -6.73 -17.81 24.97
C ALA A 20 -7.65 -17.43 26.13
N SER A 21 -8.10 -16.18 26.14
CA SER A 21 -9.09 -15.61 27.06
C SER A 21 -9.64 -14.35 26.38
N GLY A 22 -10.92 -14.07 26.21
CA GLY A 22 -12.18 -14.72 26.54
C GLY A 22 -13.30 -13.81 25.99
N CYS A 23 -14.47 -14.39 25.71
CA CYS A 23 -15.65 -13.66 25.21
C CYS A 23 -16.29 -12.79 26.31
N ALA A 24 -16.74 -11.59 25.94
CA ALA A 24 -17.90 -10.97 26.59
C ALA A 24 -18.69 -10.15 25.56
N LYS A 25 -19.95 -10.54 25.40
CA LYS A 25 -20.98 -9.96 24.54
C LYS A 25 -21.80 -9.03 25.44
N GLN A 26 -21.86 -7.74 25.14
CA GLN A 26 -22.77 -6.82 25.81
C GLN A 26 -23.47 -6.01 24.71
N ALA A 27 -24.74 -6.34 24.48
CA ALA A 27 -25.65 -5.60 23.63
C ALA A 27 -26.94 -5.42 24.43
N ASP A 28 -27.20 -4.17 24.79
CA ASP A 28 -28.47 -3.54 25.14
C ASP A 28 -28.09 -2.04 25.13
N GLU A 29 -28.85 -1.10 24.57
CA GLU A 29 -30.27 -0.85 24.82
C GLU A 29 -30.89 -0.15 23.60
N ALA A 30 -32.08 -0.61 23.21
CA ALA A 30 -33.01 0.16 22.39
C ALA A 30 -33.95 0.95 23.33
N ASN A 31 -33.88 2.28 23.31
CA ASN A 31 -34.88 3.13 23.93
C ASN A 31 -35.79 3.73 22.85
N ALA A 32 -37.07 3.35 22.91
CA ALA A 32 -38.10 3.74 21.98
C ALA A 32 -38.76 5.06 22.40
N GLY A 33 -38.80 5.98 21.42
CA GLY A 33 -39.81 7.01 21.14
C GLY A 33 -40.70 7.56 22.27
N ASN A 34 -40.53 8.86 22.54
CA ASN A 34 -41.57 9.68 23.14
C ASN A 34 -42.30 10.49 22.04
N GLN A 35 -43.63 10.37 22.07
CA GLN A 35 -44.57 11.03 21.15
C GLN A 35 -44.70 12.54 21.39
N ALA A 36 -45.16 13.19 20.33
CA ALA A 36 -45.38 14.61 20.15
C ALA A 36 -46.56 15.19 20.95
N THR A 37 -46.44 16.47 21.33
CA THR A 37 -47.56 17.42 21.33
C THR A 37 -47.06 18.82 20.95
N ALA A 38 -47.81 19.46 20.06
CA ALA A 38 -47.50 20.71 19.36
C ALA A 38 -47.42 21.95 20.27
N THR A 39 -46.72 23.00 19.80
CA THR A 39 -47.22 24.40 19.63
C THR A 39 -46.10 25.26 19.02
N ALA A 40 -46.36 25.88 17.86
CA ALA A 40 -45.59 27.01 17.33
C ALA A 40 -46.15 28.32 17.94
N PRO A 41 -45.35 29.39 18.16
CA PRO A 41 -44.97 30.24 17.03
C PRO A 41 -43.56 30.88 17.10
N ASP A 42 -43.05 31.17 15.89
CA ASP A 42 -42.33 32.40 15.49
C ASP A 42 -41.26 32.96 16.44
N THR A 43 -39.99 32.69 16.13
CA THR A 43 -38.87 33.59 16.45
C THR A 43 -37.64 33.24 15.61
N THR A 44 -37.26 34.17 14.74
CA THR A 44 -35.91 34.44 14.20
C THR A 44 -35.00 33.24 13.91
N ILE A 45 -34.86 32.93 12.61
CA ILE A 45 -33.77 32.09 12.09
C ILE A 45 -32.45 32.83 12.34
N GLU A 46 -31.75 32.50 13.43
CA GLU A 46 -30.29 32.62 13.46
C GLU A 46 -29.72 31.34 12.87
N ASN A 47 -29.12 31.47 11.69
CA ASN A 47 -28.34 30.42 11.06
C ASN A 47 -27.07 30.17 11.89
N ILE A 48 -27.20 29.34 12.91
CA ILE A 48 -26.05 28.70 13.55
C ILE A 48 -25.63 27.63 12.56
N ALA A 49 -24.60 27.95 11.77
CA ALA A 49 -23.94 27.00 10.90
C ALA A 49 -23.51 25.80 11.76
N GLU A 50 -24.12 24.65 11.50
CA GLU A 50 -23.77 23.37 12.07
C GLU A 50 -22.34 23.02 11.61
N PRO A 51 -21.33 22.99 12.49
CA PRO A 51 -19.98 22.61 12.11
C PRO A 51 -19.84 21.08 12.14
N ASP A 52 -20.69 20.38 11.38
CA ASP A 52 -20.63 18.92 11.24
C ASP A 52 -20.59 18.54 9.75
N ALA A 53 -19.59 19.08 9.07
CA ALA A 53 -18.99 18.40 7.92
C ALA A 53 -17.69 17.78 8.41
N LEU A 54 -17.76 16.55 8.93
CA LEU A 54 -16.61 15.66 9.06
C LEU A 54 -16.06 15.47 7.64
N GLY A 55 -15.15 16.36 7.26
CA GLY A 55 -14.50 16.35 5.96
C GLY A 55 -13.91 14.97 5.73
N ALA A 56 -14.32 14.33 4.63
CA ALA A 56 -13.43 13.44 3.93
C ALA A 56 -12.14 14.25 3.69
N GLY A 57 -11.11 13.96 4.49
CA GLY A 57 -9.91 14.77 4.51
C GLY A 57 -9.38 14.94 3.10
N GLU A 58 -9.38 16.18 2.61
CA GLU A 58 -8.73 16.52 1.36
C GLU A 58 -7.29 16.02 1.47
N ALA A 59 -6.89 15.11 0.58
CA ALA A 59 -5.51 14.66 0.53
C ALA A 59 -4.64 15.93 0.44
N PRO A 60 -3.57 16.06 1.25
CA PRO A 60 -2.77 17.27 1.26
C PRO A 60 -2.36 17.60 -0.18
N ALA A 61 -2.60 18.84 -0.62
CA ALA A 61 -2.37 19.33 -1.98
C ALA A 61 -0.92 19.17 -2.47
N ASP A 62 -0.04 18.73 -1.57
CA ASP A 62 1.36 18.45 -1.78
C ASP A 62 1.70 16.99 -2.16
N ARG A 63 0.75 16.06 -2.06
CA ARG A 63 0.99 14.64 -2.37
C ARG A 63 0.96 14.40 -3.87
N LEU A 64 1.97 13.71 -4.40
CA LEU A 64 1.96 13.23 -5.78
C LEU A 64 1.16 11.93 -5.88
N PRO A 65 0.42 11.68 -6.98
CA PRO A 65 -0.29 10.41 -7.16
C PRO A 65 0.61 9.17 -7.04
N THR A 66 1.88 9.32 -7.41
CA THR A 66 2.91 8.26 -7.32
C THR A 66 3.31 7.93 -5.88
N ASP A 67 3.00 8.78 -4.90
CA ASP A 67 3.28 8.53 -3.48
C ASP A 67 2.41 7.38 -2.92
N ASP A 68 1.28 7.08 -3.58
CA ASP A 68 0.41 5.96 -3.20
C ASP A 68 1.01 4.61 -3.60
N TRP A 69 2.09 4.61 -4.39
CA TRP A 69 2.74 3.40 -4.87
C TRP A 69 3.85 2.91 -3.97
N VAL A 70 4.21 3.68 -2.93
CA VAL A 70 5.22 3.30 -1.96
C VAL A 70 4.91 1.93 -1.33
N GLY A 71 5.96 1.16 -1.07
CA GLY A 71 5.97 -0.22 -0.59
C GLY A 71 6.16 -1.27 -1.69
N ARG A 72 5.91 -2.52 -1.34
CA ARG A 72 6.12 -3.69 -2.22
C ARG A 72 4.90 -4.08 -3.03
N TRP A 73 5.10 -4.27 -4.33
CA TRP A 73 4.16 -4.84 -5.30
C TRP A 73 4.64 -6.23 -5.71
N THR A 74 3.71 -7.19 -5.83
CA THR A 74 4.06 -8.61 -6.00
C THR A 74 3.85 -9.08 -7.43
N GLY A 75 4.84 -9.80 -7.96
CA GLY A 75 4.80 -10.50 -9.24
C GLY A 75 4.88 -12.03 -9.04
N PRO A 76 4.98 -12.79 -10.14
CA PRO A 76 4.93 -14.25 -10.09
C PRO A 76 6.13 -14.78 -9.35
N GLU A 77 6.07 -15.98 -8.77
CA GLU A 77 7.28 -16.74 -8.43
C GLU A 77 8.31 -15.98 -7.56
N GLY A 78 7.85 -15.00 -6.75
CA GLY A 78 8.70 -14.16 -5.90
C GLY A 78 9.32 -12.93 -6.58
N LEU A 79 8.92 -12.60 -7.80
CA LEU A 79 9.22 -11.31 -8.44
C LEU A 79 8.56 -10.16 -7.66
N PHE A 80 9.20 -9.00 -7.63
CA PHE A 80 8.62 -7.83 -6.96
C PHE A 80 9.14 -6.50 -7.51
N LEU A 81 8.36 -5.46 -7.22
CA LEU A 81 8.72 -4.06 -7.37
C LEU A 81 8.49 -3.38 -6.03
N ASP A 82 9.55 -2.93 -5.37
CA ASP A 82 9.48 -2.18 -4.12
C ASP A 82 9.85 -0.73 -4.39
N ILE A 83 8.94 0.18 -4.07
CA ILE A 83 9.10 1.61 -4.30
C ILE A 83 9.18 2.28 -2.93
N GLN A 84 10.26 3.01 -2.66
CA GLN A 84 10.43 3.76 -1.43
C GLN A 84 10.69 5.23 -1.76
N PRO A 85 10.40 6.17 -0.84
CA PRO A 85 10.91 7.53 -0.96
C PRO A 85 12.43 7.50 -1.16
N SER A 86 12.94 8.37 -2.04
CA SER A 86 14.39 8.49 -2.22
C SER A 86 15.05 8.98 -0.92
N PRO A 87 16.26 8.50 -0.59
CA PRO A 87 17.00 8.96 0.58
C PRO A 87 17.47 10.43 0.48
N ASP A 88 17.40 11.05 -0.70
CA ASP A 88 17.68 12.48 -0.88
C ASP A 88 16.61 13.39 -0.24
N GLY A 89 15.41 12.85 0.04
CA GLY A 89 14.28 13.60 0.57
C GLY A 89 13.60 14.53 -0.43
N GLU A 90 13.98 14.48 -1.72
CA GLU A 90 13.39 15.29 -2.76
C GLU A 90 12.02 14.72 -3.17
N ARG A 91 11.03 15.61 -3.31
CA ARG A 91 9.66 15.21 -3.64
C ARG A 91 9.62 14.58 -5.03
N GLY A 92 8.91 13.46 -5.16
CA GLY A 92 8.78 12.75 -6.42
C GLY A 92 10.01 11.93 -6.80
N HIS A 93 11.05 11.91 -5.96
CA HIS A 93 12.18 11.01 -6.14
C HIS A 93 11.93 9.72 -5.35
N TYR A 94 12.22 8.59 -5.99
CA TYR A 94 12.01 7.27 -5.43
C TYR A 94 13.25 6.39 -5.55
N SER A 95 13.45 5.55 -4.54
CA SER A 95 14.32 4.37 -4.63
C SER A 95 13.47 3.18 -5.07
N ILE A 96 13.88 2.49 -6.13
CA ILE A 96 13.15 1.36 -6.71
C ILE A 96 14.03 0.12 -6.58
N SER A 97 13.63 -0.85 -5.75
CA SER A 97 14.23 -2.18 -5.76
C SER A 97 13.34 -3.13 -6.56
N ASN A 98 13.91 -3.75 -7.59
CA ASN A 98 13.13 -4.53 -8.53
C ASN A 98 13.79 -5.87 -8.84
N LYS A 99 13.03 -6.95 -8.61
CA LYS A 99 13.32 -8.30 -9.06
C LYS A 99 12.37 -8.65 -10.19
N ASP A 100 12.83 -8.48 -11.42
CA ASP A 100 12.04 -8.67 -12.65
C ASP A 100 12.27 -10.02 -13.33
N SER A 101 13.23 -10.80 -12.85
CA SER A 101 13.37 -12.22 -13.18
C SER A 101 13.88 -13.01 -11.97
N LEU A 102 13.88 -14.33 -12.07
CA LEU A 102 14.35 -15.18 -10.97
C LEU A 102 15.84 -14.98 -10.66
N ASP A 103 16.62 -14.58 -11.66
CA ASP A 103 18.07 -14.44 -11.61
C ASP A 103 18.56 -12.99 -11.49
N ARG A 104 17.68 -12.00 -11.65
CA ARG A 104 18.04 -10.58 -11.64
C ARG A 104 17.23 -9.79 -10.61
N GLN A 105 17.95 -9.08 -9.75
CA GLN A 105 17.45 -8.02 -8.90
C GLN A 105 18.38 -6.81 -9.00
N GLY A 106 17.83 -5.60 -9.00
CA GLY A 106 18.62 -4.36 -8.98
C GLY A 106 17.88 -3.22 -8.30
N ASP A 107 18.63 -2.19 -7.97
CA ASP A 107 18.14 -0.95 -7.38
C ASP A 107 18.32 0.22 -8.36
N TYR A 108 17.31 1.09 -8.46
CA TYR A 108 17.23 2.17 -9.44
C TYR A 108 16.70 3.45 -8.80
N SER A 109 17.11 4.60 -9.34
CA SER A 109 16.49 5.89 -9.01
C SER A 109 15.32 6.15 -9.95
N GLY A 110 14.18 6.50 -9.36
CA GLY A 110 12.98 6.89 -10.07
C GLY A 110 12.61 8.35 -9.84
N ILE A 111 12.00 8.99 -10.83
CA ILE A 111 11.49 10.36 -10.76
C ILE A 111 10.04 10.39 -11.23
N ALA A 112 9.16 11.01 -10.45
CA ALA A 112 7.77 11.24 -10.81
C ALA A 112 7.68 12.13 -12.06
N GLU A 113 6.91 11.67 -13.04
CA GLU A 113 6.49 12.44 -14.20
C GLU A 113 4.97 12.31 -14.34
N GLY A 114 4.25 13.29 -13.77
CA GLY A 114 2.80 13.28 -13.69
C GLY A 114 2.28 12.08 -12.89
N SER A 115 1.58 11.17 -13.56
CA SER A 115 1.03 9.93 -12.98
C SER A 115 1.89 8.70 -13.31
N THR A 116 3.21 8.88 -13.44
CA THR A 116 4.17 7.81 -13.74
C THR A 116 5.48 8.03 -12.98
N ILE A 117 6.27 6.97 -12.81
CA ILE A 117 7.66 7.09 -12.32
C ILE A 117 8.61 6.67 -13.44
N ARG A 118 9.47 7.57 -13.90
CA ARG A 118 10.52 7.31 -14.88
C ARG A 118 11.77 6.79 -14.19
N PHE A 119 12.41 5.80 -14.78
CA PHE A 119 13.70 5.29 -14.29
C PHE A 119 14.49 4.66 -15.44
N VAL A 120 15.80 4.46 -15.25
CA VAL A 120 16.67 3.83 -16.25
C VAL A 120 17.11 2.46 -15.76
N ARG A 121 16.88 1.43 -16.58
CA ARG A 121 17.37 0.06 -16.35
C ARG A 121 18.04 -0.46 -17.61
N ASP A 122 19.26 -0.98 -17.47
CA ASP A 122 20.06 -1.48 -18.59
C ASP A 122 20.23 -0.46 -19.73
N GLY A 123 20.34 0.83 -19.37
CA GLY A 123 20.46 1.94 -20.33
C GLY A 123 19.18 2.27 -21.11
N LYS A 124 18.03 1.70 -20.71
CA LYS A 124 16.72 1.99 -21.31
C LYS A 124 15.88 2.84 -20.37
N ASP A 125 15.26 3.88 -20.92
CA ASP A 125 14.22 4.64 -20.22
C ASP A 125 12.95 3.79 -20.08
N LEU A 126 12.52 3.57 -18.85
CA LEU A 126 11.29 2.88 -18.51
C LEU A 126 10.36 3.81 -17.73
N SER A 127 9.10 3.40 -17.61
CA SER A 127 8.09 4.10 -16.84
C SER A 127 7.23 3.10 -16.07
N ILE A 128 7.04 3.34 -14.77
CA ILE A 128 6.05 2.66 -13.95
C ILE A 128 4.76 3.46 -14.04
N ARG A 129 3.65 2.81 -14.38
CA ARG A 129 2.32 3.44 -14.50
C ARG A 129 1.24 2.56 -13.88
N PRO A 130 0.07 3.10 -13.51
CA PRO A 130 -1.05 2.27 -13.10
C PRO A 130 -1.56 1.45 -14.30
N GLY A 131 -2.14 0.31 -14.00
CA GLY A 131 -2.81 -0.55 -14.98
C GLY A 131 -3.48 -1.73 -14.28
N THR A 132 -3.95 -2.68 -15.08
CA THR A 132 -4.60 -3.88 -14.57
C THR A 132 -3.74 -5.12 -14.76
N GLY A 133 -4.15 -6.19 -14.09
CA GLY A 133 -3.53 -7.50 -14.12
C GLY A 133 -3.40 -8.08 -15.52
N ALA A 134 -4.39 -7.81 -16.38
CA ALA A 134 -4.37 -8.23 -17.78
C ALA A 134 -3.21 -7.61 -18.56
N GLU A 135 -2.78 -6.40 -18.20
CA GLU A 135 -1.66 -5.70 -18.86
C GLU A 135 -0.29 -6.23 -18.40
N THR A 136 -0.21 -7.03 -17.34
CA THR A 136 1.06 -7.55 -16.83
C THR A 136 1.66 -8.63 -17.74
N GLY A 137 0.82 -9.31 -18.55
CA GLY A 137 1.20 -10.51 -19.30
C GLY A 137 1.16 -11.80 -18.47
N PHE A 138 0.87 -11.73 -17.17
CA PHE A 138 0.86 -12.88 -16.28
C PHE A 138 -0.55 -13.40 -16.01
N LYS A 139 -0.81 -14.65 -16.39
CA LYS A 139 -2.15 -15.27 -16.28
C LYS A 139 -2.76 -15.21 -14.87
N TRP A 140 -1.97 -15.46 -13.83
CA TRP A 140 -2.45 -15.49 -12.44
C TRP A 140 -2.67 -14.09 -11.86
N LEU A 141 -2.18 -13.04 -12.53
CA LEU A 141 -2.51 -11.65 -12.19
C LEU A 141 -3.70 -11.13 -12.98
N ALA A 142 -4.14 -11.80 -14.05
CA ALA A 142 -5.03 -11.22 -15.07
C ALA A 142 -6.32 -10.57 -14.52
N GLU A 143 -6.85 -11.06 -13.39
CA GLU A 143 -8.09 -10.58 -12.77
C GLU A 143 -7.86 -9.52 -11.68
N LYS A 144 -6.61 -9.09 -11.45
CA LYS A 144 -6.26 -8.01 -10.52
C LYS A 144 -6.53 -6.66 -11.18
N GLU A 145 -7.01 -5.69 -10.42
CA GLU A 145 -7.27 -4.33 -10.91
C GLU A 145 -6.25 -3.30 -10.39
N ASN A 146 -5.58 -3.61 -9.29
CA ASN A 146 -4.59 -2.73 -8.68
C ASN A 146 -3.19 -3.23 -9.01
N CYS A 147 -2.66 -2.76 -10.14
CA CYS A 147 -1.35 -3.16 -10.64
C CYS A 147 -0.54 -1.96 -11.12
N LEU A 148 0.79 -2.13 -11.08
CA LEU A 148 1.75 -1.27 -11.72
C LEU A 148 2.39 -1.99 -12.90
N ILE A 149 2.44 -1.33 -14.04
CA ILE A 149 2.98 -1.85 -15.29
C ILE A 149 4.30 -1.16 -15.58
N VAL A 150 5.34 -1.95 -15.84
CA VAL A 150 6.67 -1.48 -16.25
C VAL A 150 6.88 -1.71 -17.75
N VAL A 151 6.56 -2.93 -18.21
CA VAL A 151 6.59 -3.31 -19.63
C VAL A 151 5.28 -4.01 -19.95
N PRO A 152 4.38 -3.38 -20.73
CA PRO A 152 3.09 -3.98 -21.07
C PRO A 152 3.23 -5.37 -21.69
N GLY A 153 2.44 -6.32 -21.18
CA GLY A 153 2.38 -7.71 -21.60
C GLY A 153 3.57 -8.56 -21.17
N GLN A 154 4.52 -8.02 -20.39
CA GLN A 154 5.76 -8.71 -20.02
C GLN A 154 6.15 -8.54 -18.55
N GLU A 155 5.87 -7.37 -17.98
CA GLU A 155 6.29 -7.02 -16.63
C GLU A 155 5.28 -6.07 -15.97
N GLY A 156 4.66 -6.59 -14.92
CA GLY A 156 3.86 -5.80 -13.99
C GLY A 156 3.66 -6.53 -12.67
N TYR A 157 3.22 -5.77 -11.68
CA TYR A 157 3.17 -6.19 -10.27
C TYR A 157 1.86 -5.71 -9.66
N CYS A 158 1.19 -6.53 -8.87
CA CYS A 158 -0.12 -6.20 -8.32
C CYS A 158 -0.14 -6.25 -6.78
N ARG A 159 -1.20 -5.68 -6.21
CA ARG A 159 -1.59 -5.82 -4.80
C ARG A 159 -3.04 -6.30 -4.74
#